data_AF-A0A2V9ML48-F1
#
_entry.id   AF-A0A2V9ML48-F1
#
_cell.length_a   1.000
_cell.length_b   1.000
_cell.length_c   1.000
_cell.angle_alpha   90.00
_cell.angle_beta   90.00
_cell.angle_gamma   90.00
#
_symmetry.space_group_name_H-M   'P 1'
#
loop_
_entity.id
_entity.type
_entity.pdbx_description
1 polymer ?
#
loop_
_entity_poly.entity_id
_entity_poly.type
_entity_poly.pdbx_seq_one_letter_code
_entity_poly.pdbx_strand_id
1 'polypeptide(L)'
;MSRIHEALRKAEQERAMAQSRAGVETAPAAVLEPSTDAGVVTSAAVLSAAAPSMALSTDVSLARSRQTRWNPDPKTMLFFGGEEHAPGMEEFRTLRSRLYQAREKQPLSKLLVTSALPKEGKSFTSANLAQVIVRQHGKRALVIDADLRNPQLHGLLGAEPGPGLCEYLRSESDECSIMQHGPMENLFFIPAGKNSGNPAELVANGRMKFLLSRLEPMFDWIIIDSPPSV
;
A
#
# COMPACT_ATOMS: atom_id res chain seq x y z
N MET A 1 47.03 6.11 -17.19
CA MET A 1 46.25 5.65 -16.01
C MET A 1 45.28 6.75 -15.61
N SER A 2 44.00 6.41 -15.41
CA SER A 2 42.85 7.35 -15.42
C SER A 2 42.73 8.17 -14.12
N ARG A 3 42.43 9.48 -14.25
CA ARG A 3 42.23 10.45 -13.15
C ARG A 3 41.21 10.01 -12.10
N ILE A 4 40.32 9.08 -12.45
CA ILE A 4 39.29 8.53 -11.56
C ILE A 4 39.91 7.64 -10.46
N HIS A 5 40.98 6.90 -10.77
CA HIS A 5 41.66 6.05 -9.79
C HIS A 5 42.40 6.85 -8.72
N GLU A 6 42.91 8.02 -9.09
CA GLU A 6 43.65 8.90 -8.16
C GLU A 6 42.69 9.60 -7.19
N ALA A 7 41.49 9.97 -7.65
CA ALA A 7 40.44 10.55 -6.81
C ALA A 7 39.89 9.56 -5.77
N LEU A 8 39.67 8.29 -6.15
CA LEU A 8 39.20 7.24 -5.23
C LEU A 8 40.22 6.96 -4.12
N ARG A 9 41.50 6.87 -4.47
CA ARG A 9 42.57 6.57 -3.51
C ARG A 9 42.79 7.71 -2.50
N LYS A 10 42.60 8.97 -2.93
CA LYS A 10 42.67 10.14 -2.05
C LYS A 10 41.51 10.18 -1.03
N ALA A 11 40.29 9.84 -1.48
CA ALA A 11 39.12 9.80 -0.60
C ALA A 11 39.21 8.69 0.47
N GLU A 12 39.80 7.55 0.15
CA GLU A 12 40.05 6.47 1.12
C GLU A 12 41.11 6.85 2.17
N GLN A 13 42.17 7.56 1.75
CA GLN A 13 43.19 8.05 2.68
C GLN A 13 42.65 9.10 3.66
N GLU A 14 41.77 9.99 3.21
CA GLU A 14 41.13 10.98 4.09
C GLU A 14 40.19 10.31 5.12
N ARG A 15 39.47 9.25 4.73
CA ARG A 15 38.64 8.46 5.67
C ARG A 15 39.47 7.71 6.70
N ALA A 16 40.62 7.16 6.30
CA ALA A 16 41.54 6.47 7.23
C ALA A 16 42.18 7.45 8.23
N MET A 17 42.50 8.67 7.82
CA MET A 17 43.03 9.73 8.70
C MET A 17 41.97 10.32 9.64
N ALA A 18 40.69 10.34 9.24
CA ALA A 18 39.60 10.79 10.11
C ALA A 18 39.29 9.77 11.23
N GLN A 19 39.43 8.46 10.95
CA GLN A 19 39.21 7.41 11.94
C GLN A 19 40.35 7.26 12.95
N SER A 20 41.58 7.69 12.62
CA SER A 20 42.71 7.67 13.56
C SER A 20 42.73 8.85 14.54
N ARG A 21 41.90 9.88 14.35
CA ARG A 21 41.80 11.04 15.26
C ARG A 21 40.78 10.90 16.39
N ALA A 22 39.97 9.84 16.41
CA ALA A 22 38.89 9.66 17.39
C ALA A 22 39.26 8.74 18.58
N GLY A 23 40.52 8.35 18.75
CA GLY A 23 40.95 7.45 19.81
C GLY A 23 42.04 8.02 20.71
N VAL A 24 41.67 8.79 21.74
CA VAL A 24 42.51 9.03 22.94
C VAL A 24 41.61 9.24 24.17
N GLU A 25 41.72 8.30 25.13
CA GLU A 25 41.50 8.39 26.60
C GLU A 25 40.08 8.66 27.15
N THR A 26 39.53 8.00 28.19
CA THR A 26 40.07 7.32 29.40
C THR A 26 39.11 6.26 29.97
N ALA A 27 39.64 5.22 30.64
CA ALA A 27 39.01 4.41 31.70
C ALA A 27 39.89 4.51 32.99
N PRO A 28 39.70 3.78 34.13
CA PRO A 28 38.63 2.86 34.57
C PRO A 28 38.24 2.97 36.09
N ALA A 29 37.28 2.16 36.56
CA ALA A 29 37.16 1.51 37.90
C ALA A 29 35.68 1.10 38.16
N ALA A 30 35.25 0.09 38.92
CA ALA A 30 35.79 -1.15 39.47
C ALA A 30 34.61 -1.82 40.24
N VAL A 31 34.36 -3.12 40.00
CA VAL A 31 33.91 -4.19 40.95
C VAL A 31 32.57 -4.05 41.72
N LEU A 32 31.64 -5.02 41.54
CA LEU A 32 31.06 -5.94 42.56
C LEU A 32 29.74 -6.61 42.08
N GLU A 33 29.80 -7.93 41.90
CA GLU A 33 28.69 -8.90 42.04
C GLU A 33 28.57 -9.27 43.55
N PRO A 34 27.41 -9.71 44.11
CA PRO A 34 26.99 -11.10 43.89
C PRO A 34 25.49 -11.49 44.02
N SER A 35 25.19 -12.64 43.41
CA SER A 35 24.47 -13.83 43.94
C SER A 35 22.93 -13.91 44.02
N THR A 36 22.42 -14.91 43.26
CA THR A 36 21.48 -16.01 43.61
C THR A 36 20.11 -15.71 44.22
N ASP A 37 19.03 -16.23 43.62
CA ASP A 37 18.45 -17.54 44.03
C ASP A 37 17.36 -18.03 43.03
N ALA A 38 17.06 -19.31 43.17
CA ALA A 38 16.39 -20.26 42.30
C ALA A 38 14.86 -20.14 42.14
N GLY A 39 14.33 -20.88 41.16
CA GLY A 39 12.90 -21.12 41.02
C GLY A 39 12.53 -21.91 39.76
N VAL A 40 12.76 -23.22 39.79
CA VAL A 40 12.31 -24.20 38.78
C VAL A 40 10.79 -24.42 38.91
N VAL A 41 10.02 -24.34 37.81
CA VAL A 41 8.93 -25.29 37.53
C VAL A 41 8.69 -25.45 36.01
N THR A 42 8.70 -26.71 35.59
CA THR A 42 8.33 -27.29 34.30
C THR A 42 6.85 -27.11 33.94
N SER A 43 6.49 -27.03 32.65
CA SER A 43 5.48 -27.91 32.04
C SER A 43 5.33 -27.65 30.53
N ALA A 44 5.08 -28.74 29.81
CA ALA A 44 5.04 -28.88 28.37
C ALA A 44 3.78 -28.32 27.69
N ALA A 45 3.98 -27.91 26.43
CA ALA A 45 3.08 -27.97 25.27
C ALA A 45 1.56 -27.98 25.47
N VAL A 46 0.87 -26.95 24.96
CA VAL A 46 -0.40 -27.11 24.23
C VAL A 46 -0.50 -26.06 23.11
N LEU A 47 -0.96 -26.54 21.96
CA LEU A 47 -1.21 -25.84 20.69
C LEU A 47 -2.29 -24.73 20.77
N SER A 48 -2.16 -23.76 19.87
CA SER A 48 -3.23 -23.22 19.01
C SER A 48 -4.10 -22.03 19.46
N ALA A 49 -4.33 -21.16 18.47
CA ALA A 49 -5.47 -20.25 18.25
C ALA A 49 -5.46 -18.86 18.92
N ALA A 50 -4.56 -17.98 18.48
CA ALA A 50 -4.72 -16.53 18.60
C ALA A 50 -5.09 -15.89 17.24
N ALA A 51 -6.29 -16.18 16.71
CA ALA A 51 -6.75 -15.57 15.45
C ALA A 51 -8.28 -15.44 15.17
N PRO A 52 -9.25 -15.39 16.12
CA PRO A 52 -10.64 -15.05 15.75
C PRO A 52 -11.05 -13.58 15.98
N SER A 53 -10.42 -12.86 16.90
CA SER A 53 -10.97 -11.56 17.35
C SER A 53 -10.74 -10.39 16.37
N MET A 54 -9.59 -10.36 15.68
CA MET A 54 -9.27 -9.31 14.70
C MET A 54 -10.09 -9.42 13.41
N ALA A 55 -10.31 -10.64 12.90
CA ALA A 55 -11.04 -10.89 11.65
C ALA A 55 -12.48 -10.36 11.71
N LEU A 56 -13.18 -10.61 12.83
CA LEU A 56 -14.51 -10.07 13.09
C LEU A 56 -14.53 -8.53 13.11
N SER A 57 -13.49 -7.89 13.67
CA SER A 57 -13.41 -6.41 13.69
C SER A 57 -13.18 -5.79 12.31
N THR A 58 -12.39 -6.45 11.45
CA THR A 58 -12.12 -6.00 10.09
C THR A 58 -13.33 -6.16 9.17
N ASP A 59 -14.05 -7.28 9.29
CA ASP A 59 -15.24 -7.51 8.46
C ASP A 59 -16.40 -6.59 8.86
N VAL A 60 -16.54 -6.28 10.16
CA VAL A 60 -17.49 -5.26 10.63
C VAL A 60 -17.15 -3.87 10.09
N SER A 61 -15.86 -3.52 9.97
CA SER A 61 -15.43 -2.23 9.43
C SER A 61 -15.69 -2.12 7.92
N LEU A 62 -15.46 -3.20 7.16
CA LEU A 62 -15.80 -3.27 5.73
C LEU A 62 -17.31 -3.26 5.50
N ALA A 63 -18.10 -3.88 6.38
CA ALA A 63 -19.56 -3.86 6.31
C ALA A 63 -20.16 -2.47 6.50
N ARG A 64 -19.43 -1.53 7.11
CA ARG A 64 -19.83 -0.12 7.24
C ARG A 64 -19.53 0.72 6.00
N SER A 65 -18.83 0.17 5.01
CA SER A 65 -18.57 0.87 3.74
C SER A 65 -19.86 1.16 3.00
N ARG A 66 -19.88 2.26 2.24
CA ARG A 66 -21.09 2.67 1.52
C ARG A 66 -21.33 1.75 0.33
N GLN A 67 -22.51 1.13 0.29
CA GLN A 67 -22.98 0.44 -0.91
C GLN A 67 -23.47 1.47 -1.91
N THR A 68 -22.68 1.71 -2.94
CA THR A 68 -23.01 2.64 -4.03
C THR A 68 -23.27 1.86 -5.30
N ARG A 69 -24.23 2.32 -6.12
CA ARG A 69 -24.52 1.70 -7.40
C ARG A 69 -23.45 2.12 -8.42
N TRP A 70 -22.45 1.27 -8.63
CA TRP A 70 -21.46 1.49 -9.68
C TRP A 70 -22.04 1.14 -11.05
N ASN A 71 -21.71 1.94 -12.06
CA ASN A 71 -22.05 1.69 -13.45
C ASN A 71 -20.78 1.69 -14.34
N PRO A 72 -19.91 0.67 -14.19
CA PRO A 72 -18.64 0.60 -14.90
C PRO A 72 -18.81 0.61 -16.42
N ASP A 73 -17.93 1.32 -17.14
CA ASP A 73 -17.97 1.32 -18.61
C ASP A 73 -17.48 -0.05 -19.15
N PRO A 74 -18.35 -0.82 -19.84
CA PRO A 74 -18.02 -2.15 -20.32
C PRO A 74 -16.83 -2.18 -21.31
N LYS A 75 -16.51 -1.05 -21.96
CA LYS A 75 -15.37 -0.98 -22.89
C LYS A 75 -14.03 -0.89 -22.17
N THR A 76 -14.01 -0.39 -20.95
CA THR A 76 -12.77 -0.18 -20.19
C THR A 76 -12.61 -1.17 -19.04
N MET A 77 -13.71 -1.76 -18.59
CA MET A 77 -13.78 -2.63 -17.42
C MET A 77 -13.81 -4.10 -17.86
N LEU A 78 -12.62 -4.63 -18.15
CA LEU A 78 -12.43 -5.90 -18.86
C LEU A 78 -12.99 -7.12 -18.12
N PHE A 79 -13.10 -7.03 -16.79
CA PHE A 79 -13.55 -8.13 -15.95
C PHE A 79 -14.91 -7.86 -15.32
N PHE A 80 -15.70 -6.89 -15.80
CA PHE A 80 -17.11 -6.74 -15.41
C PHE A 80 -18.07 -7.46 -16.36
N GLY A 81 -17.69 -7.58 -17.64
CA GLY A 81 -18.43 -8.36 -18.61
C GLY A 81 -18.39 -9.85 -18.31
N GLY A 82 -19.41 -10.59 -18.76
CA GLY A 82 -19.39 -12.06 -18.78
C GLY A 82 -18.44 -12.65 -19.83
N GLU A 83 -17.72 -11.81 -20.56
CA GLU A 83 -16.74 -12.24 -21.55
C GLU A 83 -15.46 -12.73 -20.87
N GLU A 84 -15.11 -13.99 -21.08
CA GLU A 84 -13.92 -14.58 -20.45
C GLU A 84 -12.60 -14.23 -21.17
N HIS A 85 -12.68 -13.72 -22.40
CA HIS A 85 -11.55 -13.62 -23.35
C HIS A 85 -11.44 -12.27 -24.07
N ALA A 86 -11.77 -11.15 -23.42
CA ALA A 86 -11.53 -9.83 -24.00
C ALA A 86 -10.01 -9.57 -24.21
N PRO A 87 -9.61 -8.87 -25.29
CA PRO A 87 -8.22 -8.47 -25.50
C PRO A 87 -7.67 -7.70 -24.28
N GLY A 88 -6.46 -8.03 -23.83
CA GLY A 88 -5.86 -7.41 -22.63
C GLY A 88 -6.09 -8.19 -21.33
N MET A 89 -7.07 -9.10 -21.25
CA MET A 89 -7.36 -9.83 -20.02
C MET A 89 -6.21 -10.75 -19.59
N GLU A 90 -5.55 -11.41 -20.55
CA GLU A 90 -4.47 -12.35 -20.25
C GLU A 90 -3.20 -11.63 -19.77
N GLU A 91 -2.99 -10.41 -20.25
CA GLU A 91 -1.94 -9.52 -19.81
C GLU A 91 -2.15 -9.12 -18.34
N PHE A 92 -3.39 -8.83 -17.93
CA PHE A 92 -3.71 -8.58 -16.53
C PHE A 92 -3.60 -9.83 -15.65
N ARG A 93 -4.00 -11.02 -16.16
CA ARG A 93 -3.78 -12.30 -15.44
C ARG A 93 -2.30 -12.59 -15.24
N THR A 94 -1.49 -12.33 -16.27
CA THR A 94 -0.04 -12.43 -16.24
C THR A 94 0.57 -11.44 -15.24
N LEU A 95 0.14 -10.18 -15.26
CA LEU A 95 0.58 -9.14 -14.32
C LEU A 95 0.29 -9.55 -12.88
N ARG A 96 -0.94 -9.99 -12.60
CA ARG A 96 -1.34 -10.50 -11.28
C ARG A 96 -0.45 -11.66 -10.84
N SER A 97 -0.21 -12.64 -11.72
CA SER A 97 0.66 -13.79 -11.41
C SER A 97 2.07 -13.35 -11.03
N ARG A 98 2.66 -12.43 -11.79
CA ARG A 98 4.00 -11.88 -11.49
C ARG A 98 4.05 -11.12 -10.16
N LEU A 99 3.00 -10.38 -9.81
CA LEU A 99 2.92 -9.70 -8.51
C LEU A 99 2.87 -10.69 -7.34
N TYR A 100 2.14 -11.80 -7.46
CA TYR A 100 2.14 -12.84 -6.44
C TYR A 100 3.49 -13.56 -6.33
N GLN A 101 4.16 -13.85 -7.45
CA GLN A 101 5.53 -14.38 -7.43
C GLN A 101 6.52 -13.41 -6.77
N ALA A 102 6.38 -12.11 -6.99
CA ALA A 102 7.19 -11.12 -6.29
C ALA A 102 6.89 -11.11 -4.78
N ARG A 103 5.61 -11.31 -4.40
CA ARG A 103 5.17 -11.37 -3.00
C ARG A 103 5.76 -12.54 -2.21
N GLU A 104 6.11 -13.65 -2.87
CA GLU A 104 6.80 -14.78 -2.23
C GLU A 104 8.20 -14.40 -1.73
N LYS A 105 8.83 -13.41 -2.37
CA LYS A 105 10.19 -12.93 -2.01
C LYS A 105 10.15 -11.79 -1.00
N GLN A 106 9.10 -10.97 -1.03
CA GLN A 106 8.92 -9.81 -0.16
C GLN A 106 7.43 -9.62 0.15
N PRO A 107 7.01 -9.33 1.38
CA PRO A 107 5.59 -9.23 1.75
C PRO A 107 4.94 -7.95 1.18
N LEU A 108 4.67 -7.94 -0.13
CA LEU A 108 4.01 -6.86 -0.84
C LEU A 108 2.50 -6.89 -0.60
N SER A 109 1.96 -5.76 -0.14
CA SER A 109 0.52 -5.54 0.12
C SER A 109 0.00 -4.24 -0.52
N LYS A 110 0.91 -3.34 -0.93
CA LYS A 110 0.61 -2.00 -1.47
C LYS A 110 1.35 -1.81 -2.78
N LEU A 111 0.65 -1.32 -3.79
CA LEU A 111 1.19 -1.04 -5.13
C LEU A 111 0.81 0.38 -5.55
N LEU A 112 1.83 1.21 -5.82
CA LEU A 112 1.64 2.50 -6.47
C LEU A 112 1.71 2.33 -7.99
N VAL A 113 0.71 2.83 -8.70
CA VAL A 113 0.68 2.87 -10.16
C VAL A 113 0.83 4.32 -10.59
N THR A 114 1.90 4.58 -11.35
CA THR A 114 2.22 5.91 -11.90
C THR A 114 2.59 5.77 -13.37
N SER A 115 2.71 6.91 -14.05
CA SER A 115 3.10 6.99 -15.45
C SER A 115 4.16 8.08 -15.63
N ALA A 116 4.90 8.03 -16.74
CA ALA A 116 5.76 9.13 -17.09
C ALA A 116 4.89 10.32 -17.50
N LEU A 117 4.00 10.14 -18.47
CA LEU A 117 3.17 11.19 -19.02
C LEU A 117 1.68 11.04 -18.66
N PRO A 118 0.89 12.11 -18.75
CA PRO A 118 -0.57 12.01 -18.72
C PRO A 118 -1.09 11.08 -19.83
N LYS A 119 -2.21 10.40 -19.57
CA LYS A 119 -2.95 9.55 -20.53
C LYS A 119 -2.24 8.25 -20.98
N GLU A 120 -1.28 7.75 -20.22
CA GLU A 120 -0.62 6.46 -20.48
C GLU A 120 -1.36 5.22 -19.92
N GLY A 121 -2.60 5.40 -19.44
CA GLY A 121 -3.43 4.27 -18.98
C GLY A 121 -3.22 3.84 -17.53
N LYS A 122 -2.48 4.60 -16.70
CA LYS A 122 -2.34 4.40 -15.23
C LYS A 122 -3.65 4.01 -14.52
N SER A 123 -4.69 4.81 -14.67
CA SER A 123 -5.99 4.58 -14.02
C SER A 123 -6.70 3.33 -14.57
N PHE A 124 -6.60 3.09 -15.88
CA PHE A 124 -7.12 1.87 -16.52
C PHE A 124 -6.41 0.61 -15.98
N THR A 125 -5.08 0.66 -15.86
CA THR A 125 -4.27 -0.42 -15.30
C THR A 125 -4.63 -0.67 -13.84
N SER A 126 -4.75 0.39 -13.03
CA SER A 126 -5.11 0.28 -11.62
C SER A 126 -6.46 -0.40 -11.43
N ALA A 127 -7.49 0.03 -12.16
CA ALA A 127 -8.85 -0.51 -12.05
C ALA A 127 -8.91 -1.99 -12.49
N ASN A 128 -8.33 -2.33 -13.64
CA ASN A 128 -8.38 -3.70 -14.17
C ASN A 128 -7.49 -4.67 -13.38
N LEU A 129 -6.36 -4.19 -12.84
CA LEU A 129 -5.53 -4.99 -11.94
C LEU A 129 -6.29 -5.37 -10.66
N ALA A 130 -7.06 -4.43 -10.08
CA ALA A 130 -7.89 -4.71 -8.93
C ALA A 130 -8.96 -5.76 -9.23
N GLN A 131 -9.64 -5.62 -10.37
CA GLN A 131 -10.67 -6.56 -10.80
C GLN A 131 -10.09 -7.97 -10.99
N VAL A 132 -8.95 -8.11 -11.68
CA VAL A 132 -8.37 -9.44 -11.89
C VAL A 132 -7.89 -10.06 -10.56
N ILE A 133 -7.49 -9.27 -9.57
CA ILE A 133 -7.12 -9.77 -8.24
C ILE A 133 -8.33 -10.38 -7.54
N VAL A 134 -9.47 -9.68 -7.48
CA VAL A 134 -10.68 -10.15 -6.78
C VAL A 134 -11.38 -11.32 -7.49
N ARG A 135 -11.02 -11.60 -8.75
CA ARG A 135 -11.45 -12.83 -9.44
C ARG A 135 -10.83 -14.09 -8.83
N GLN A 136 -9.81 -13.97 -7.97
CA GLN A 136 -9.35 -15.09 -7.16
C GLN A 136 -10.22 -15.22 -5.91
N HIS A 137 -10.67 -16.44 -5.63
CA HIS A 137 -11.56 -16.73 -4.50
C HIS A 137 -10.97 -16.24 -3.17
N GLY A 138 -11.75 -15.45 -2.43
CA GLY A 138 -11.39 -14.94 -1.11
C GLY A 138 -10.36 -13.81 -1.10
N LYS A 139 -10.00 -13.24 -2.26
CA LYS A 139 -9.04 -12.12 -2.34
C LYS A 139 -9.74 -10.77 -2.32
N ARG A 140 -9.26 -9.87 -1.46
CA ARG A 140 -9.77 -8.51 -1.30
C ARG A 140 -8.80 -7.49 -1.89
N ALA A 141 -9.32 -6.60 -2.74
CA ALA A 141 -8.55 -5.50 -3.31
C ALA A 141 -9.20 -4.15 -3.03
N LEU A 142 -8.38 -3.17 -2.68
CA LEU A 142 -8.77 -1.77 -2.56
C LEU A 142 -8.07 -0.96 -3.65
N VAL A 143 -8.82 -0.12 -4.35
CA VAL A 143 -8.26 0.90 -5.25
C VAL A 143 -8.44 2.28 -4.63
N ILE A 144 -7.40 3.09 -4.64
CA ILE A 144 -7.42 4.47 -4.14
C ILE A 144 -7.06 5.40 -5.29
N ASP A 145 -7.93 6.37 -5.59
CA ASP A 145 -7.63 7.46 -6.51
C ASP A 145 -6.85 8.55 -5.76
N ALA A 146 -5.52 8.51 -5.88
CA ALA A 146 -4.60 9.49 -5.30
C ALA A 146 -4.16 10.56 -6.32
N ASP A 147 -4.71 10.56 -7.53
CA ASP A 147 -4.56 11.65 -8.50
C ASP A 147 -5.54 12.79 -8.16
N LEU A 148 -5.29 13.47 -7.04
CA LEU A 148 -6.16 14.54 -6.53
C LEU A 148 -6.18 15.78 -7.45
N ARG A 149 -5.29 15.85 -8.45
CA ARG A 149 -5.25 16.93 -9.45
C ARG A 149 -6.26 16.68 -10.56
N ASN A 150 -6.33 15.45 -11.05
CA ASN A 150 -7.20 15.06 -12.15
C ASN A 150 -7.73 13.63 -11.93
N PRO A 151 -8.66 13.42 -10.99
CA PRO A 151 -9.16 12.09 -10.65
C PRO A 151 -10.01 11.54 -11.79
N GLN A 152 -9.78 10.28 -12.15
CA GLN A 152 -10.42 9.63 -13.30
C GLN A 152 -11.04 8.26 -12.95
N LEU A 153 -10.66 7.65 -11.83
CA LEU A 153 -11.08 6.28 -11.52
C LEU A 153 -12.57 6.16 -11.25
N HIS A 154 -13.17 7.16 -10.60
CA HIS A 154 -14.61 7.14 -10.33
C HIS A 154 -15.43 7.08 -11.62
N GLY A 155 -15.00 7.77 -12.68
CA GLY A 155 -15.67 7.73 -13.99
C GLY A 155 -15.51 6.37 -14.67
N LEU A 156 -14.32 5.77 -14.60
CA LEU A 156 -14.04 4.42 -15.12
C LEU A 156 -14.89 3.34 -14.43
N LEU A 157 -15.01 3.41 -13.11
CA LEU A 157 -15.82 2.50 -12.31
C LEU A 157 -17.32 2.84 -12.34
N GLY A 158 -17.70 4.00 -12.85
CA GLY A 158 -19.05 4.55 -12.73
C GLY A 158 -19.49 4.71 -11.27
N ALA A 159 -18.56 5.02 -10.38
CA ALA A 159 -18.74 5.19 -8.94
C ALA A 159 -18.91 6.68 -8.58
N GLU A 160 -19.39 6.95 -7.37
CA GLU A 160 -19.52 8.33 -6.89
C GLU A 160 -18.12 8.93 -6.61
N PRO A 161 -17.86 10.20 -7.00
CA PRO A 161 -16.55 10.82 -6.85
C PRO A 161 -16.21 11.22 -5.41
N GLY A 162 -17.15 11.11 -4.46
CA GLY A 162 -16.91 11.46 -3.07
C GLY A 162 -18.10 11.13 -2.15
N PRO A 163 -17.95 11.25 -0.83
CA PRO A 163 -16.73 11.65 -0.11
C PRO A 163 -15.57 10.67 -0.31
N GLY A 164 -14.33 11.15 -0.25
CA GLY A 164 -13.14 10.41 -0.66
C GLY A 164 -11.87 10.75 0.13
N LEU A 165 -10.74 10.48 -0.49
CA LEU A 165 -9.41 10.64 0.09
C LEU A 165 -9.15 12.08 0.56
N CYS A 166 -9.59 13.09 -0.19
CA CYS A 166 -9.45 14.50 0.18
C CYS A 166 -10.10 14.81 1.54
N GLU A 167 -11.36 14.41 1.74
CA GLU A 167 -12.10 14.65 2.99
C GLU A 167 -11.41 13.94 4.16
N TYR A 168 -10.91 12.73 3.95
CA TYR A 168 -10.16 12.00 4.98
C TYR A 168 -8.85 12.69 5.37
N LEU A 169 -8.08 13.15 4.37
CA LEU A 169 -6.82 13.85 4.60
C LEU A 169 -7.03 15.21 5.27
N ARG A 170 -8.24 15.78 5.23
CA ARG A 170 -8.63 16.97 6.02
C ARG A 170 -9.23 16.65 7.39
N SER A 171 -9.37 15.38 7.74
CA SER A 171 -10.05 14.92 8.97
C SER A 171 -11.55 15.25 9.01
N GLU A 172 -12.18 15.41 7.85
CA GLU A 172 -13.62 15.66 7.73
C GLU A 172 -14.43 14.35 7.73
N SER A 173 -13.78 13.23 7.38
CA SER A 173 -14.37 11.91 7.22
C SER A 173 -13.45 10.81 7.77
N ASP A 174 -14.03 9.71 8.26
CA ASP A 174 -13.29 8.51 8.67
C ASP A 174 -13.07 7.53 7.50
N GLU A 175 -12.14 6.58 7.66
CA GLU A 175 -11.75 5.65 6.59
C GLU A 175 -12.87 4.71 6.11
N CYS A 176 -13.88 4.43 6.95
CA CYS A 176 -15.01 3.60 6.54
C CYS A 176 -15.99 4.43 5.69
N SER A 177 -16.18 5.70 6.05
CA SER A 177 -17.14 6.60 5.39
C SER A 177 -16.77 7.01 3.96
N ILE A 178 -15.47 7.01 3.63
CA ILE A 178 -14.92 7.33 2.31
C ILE A 178 -14.78 6.11 1.40
N MET A 179 -14.97 4.91 1.95
CA MET A 179 -14.80 3.66 1.23
C MET A 179 -16.14 3.21 0.65
N GLN A 180 -16.09 2.84 -0.61
CA GLN A 180 -17.20 2.28 -1.36
C GLN A 180 -16.89 0.83 -1.71
N HIS A 181 -17.93 0.00 -1.83
CA HIS A 181 -17.82 -1.32 -2.43
C HIS A 181 -18.70 -1.42 -3.67
N GLY A 182 -18.20 -2.16 -4.66
CA GLY A 182 -18.83 -2.29 -5.96
C GLY A 182 -19.72 -3.54 -6.12
N PRO A 183 -20.15 -3.83 -7.37
CA PRO A 183 -20.91 -5.04 -7.70
C PRO A 183 -20.03 -6.30 -7.67
N MET A 184 -18.72 -6.14 -7.86
CA MET A 184 -17.77 -7.23 -7.69
C MET A 184 -17.50 -7.45 -6.22
N GLU A 185 -17.75 -8.67 -5.76
CA GLU A 185 -17.42 -9.08 -4.41
C GLU A 185 -15.93 -8.80 -4.12
N ASN A 186 -15.64 -8.33 -2.91
CA ASN A 186 -14.27 -8.08 -2.43
C ASN A 186 -13.49 -6.95 -3.15
N LEU A 187 -14.13 -6.18 -4.04
CA LEU A 187 -13.56 -4.99 -4.66
C LEU A 187 -14.05 -3.71 -3.99
N PHE A 188 -13.10 -2.93 -3.47
CA PHE A 188 -13.35 -1.69 -2.77
C PHE A 188 -12.66 -0.51 -3.46
N PHE A 189 -13.23 0.68 -3.28
CA PHE A 189 -12.75 1.90 -3.90
C PHE A 189 -12.81 3.08 -2.92
N ILE A 190 -11.75 3.88 -2.89
CA ILE A 190 -11.74 5.20 -2.28
C ILE A 190 -11.53 6.22 -3.41
N PRO A 191 -12.53 7.04 -3.75
CA PRO A 191 -12.37 8.09 -4.74
C PRO A 191 -11.47 9.20 -4.20
N ALA A 192 -11.00 10.08 -5.09
CA ALA A 192 -10.18 11.22 -4.69
C ALA A 192 -10.95 12.21 -3.79
N GLY A 193 -12.27 12.33 -3.95
CA GLY A 193 -13.07 13.32 -3.24
C GLY A 193 -12.95 14.73 -3.82
N LYS A 194 -13.47 15.72 -3.10
CA LYS A 194 -13.43 17.12 -3.53
C LYS A 194 -12.10 17.75 -3.17
N ASN A 195 -11.28 18.08 -4.17
CA ASN A 195 -10.07 18.85 -3.94
C ASN A 195 -10.38 20.34 -3.76
N SER A 196 -9.93 20.94 -2.65
CA SER A 196 -10.12 22.36 -2.29
C SER A 196 -8.82 23.09 -1.95
N GLY A 197 -7.65 22.46 -2.13
CA GLY A 197 -6.36 23.03 -1.75
C GLY A 197 -5.20 22.47 -2.57
N ASN A 198 -3.97 22.53 -2.02
CA ASN A 198 -2.77 21.97 -2.65
C ASN A 198 -2.70 20.44 -2.43
N PRO A 199 -2.80 19.62 -3.49
CA PRO A 199 -2.73 18.16 -3.37
C PRO A 199 -1.45 17.62 -2.71
N ALA A 200 -0.30 18.25 -3.01
CA ALA A 200 0.99 17.75 -2.54
C ALA A 200 1.10 17.88 -1.02
N GLU A 201 0.68 19.04 -0.48
CA GLU A 201 0.64 19.29 0.96
C GLU A 201 -0.37 18.37 1.66
N LEU A 202 -1.53 18.16 1.04
CA LEU A 202 -2.59 17.34 1.61
C LEU A 202 -2.14 15.87 1.76
N VAL A 203 -1.40 15.32 0.79
CA VAL A 203 -0.85 13.97 0.88
C VAL A 203 0.34 13.89 1.84
N ALA A 204 1.14 14.95 1.94
CA ALA A 204 2.35 15.01 2.78
C ALA A 204 2.08 15.18 4.28
N ASN A 205 0.84 15.47 4.69
CA ASN A 205 0.47 15.74 6.09
C ASN A 205 0.52 14.52 7.04
N GLY A 206 0.99 13.35 6.57
CA GLY A 206 1.15 12.13 7.35
C GLY A 206 -0.11 11.27 7.49
N ARG A 207 -1.31 11.80 7.21
CA ARG A 207 -2.57 11.04 7.35
C ARG A 207 -2.70 9.92 6.32
N MET A 208 -2.14 10.08 5.13
CA MET A 208 -2.06 9.01 4.12
C MET A 208 -1.35 7.77 4.69
N LYS A 209 -0.24 7.95 5.42
CA LYS A 209 0.48 6.84 6.04
C LYS A 209 -0.40 6.11 7.06
N PHE A 210 -1.11 6.87 7.89
CA PHE A 210 -2.04 6.30 8.88
C PHE A 210 -3.19 5.53 8.23
N LEU A 211 -3.79 6.07 7.16
CA LEU A 211 -4.82 5.39 6.37
C LEU A 211 -4.30 4.05 5.85
N LEU A 212 -3.17 4.05 5.15
CA LEU A 212 -2.61 2.84 4.56
C LEU A 212 -2.27 1.80 5.61
N SER A 213 -1.69 2.19 6.75
CA SER A 213 -1.39 1.25 7.85
C SER A 213 -2.65 0.64 8.46
N ARG A 214 -3.76 1.41 8.53
CA ARG A 214 -5.02 0.93 9.07
C ARG A 214 -5.76 0.00 8.11
N LEU A 215 -5.65 0.25 6.81
CA LEU A 215 -6.31 -0.56 5.77
C LEU A 215 -5.50 -1.79 5.36
N GLU A 216 -4.18 -1.77 5.49
CA GLU A 216 -3.29 -2.89 5.14
C GLU A 216 -3.73 -4.27 5.66
N PRO A 217 -4.15 -4.47 6.93
CA PRO A 217 -4.60 -5.78 7.40
C PRO A 217 -5.94 -6.24 6.79
N MET A 218 -6.69 -5.34 6.15
CA MET A 218 -8.04 -5.61 5.63
C MET A 218 -8.02 -6.09 4.17
N PHE A 219 -6.93 -5.89 3.44
CA PHE A 219 -6.85 -6.15 2.00
C PHE A 219 -5.64 -7.03 1.65
N ASP A 220 -5.80 -7.91 0.66
CA ASP A 220 -4.66 -8.62 0.09
C ASP A 220 -3.78 -7.68 -0.73
N TRP A 221 -4.41 -6.70 -1.40
CA TRP A 221 -3.75 -5.68 -2.21
C TRP A 221 -4.44 -4.32 -2.08
N ILE A 222 -3.65 -3.27 -1.82
CA ILE A 222 -4.05 -1.87 -1.94
C ILE A 222 -3.34 -1.27 -3.14
N ILE A 223 -4.11 -0.83 -4.14
CA ILE A 223 -3.62 -0.24 -5.38
C ILE A 223 -3.88 1.27 -5.32
N ILE A 224 -2.83 2.05 -5.51
CA ILE A 224 -2.86 3.51 -5.42
C ILE A 224 -2.60 4.07 -6.81
N ASP A 225 -3.63 4.65 -7.46
CA ASP A 225 -3.47 5.36 -8.72
C ASP A 225 -2.96 6.77 -8.43
N SER A 226 -1.80 7.13 -8.95
CA SER A 226 -1.13 8.39 -8.65
C SER A 226 -1.10 9.31 -9.86
N PRO A 227 -0.87 10.63 -9.70
CA PRO A 227 -0.58 11.48 -10.84
C PRO A 227 0.69 11.01 -11.58
N PRO A 228 0.90 11.45 -12.83
CA PRO A 228 2.16 11.24 -13.55
C PRO A 228 3.37 11.79 -12.77
N SER A 229 4.54 11.19 -13.01
CA SER A 229 5.77 11.48 -12.26
C SER A 229 6.57 12.69 -12.77
N VAL A 230 6.31 13.17 -13.99
CA VAL A 230 6.88 14.43 -14.53
C VAL A 230 5.87 15.56 -14.60
#